data_AF-A0A2J8WQP2-F1
#
_entry.id   AF-A0A2J8WQP2-F1
#
_cell.length_a   1.000
_cell.length_b   1.000
_cell.length_c   1.000
_cell.angle_alpha   90.00
_cell.angle_beta   90.00
_cell.angle_gamma   90.00
#
_symmetry.space_group_name_H-M   'P 1'
#
loop_
_entity.id
_entity.type
_entity.pdbx_description
1 polymer ?
#
loop_
_entity_poly.entity_id
_entity_poly.type
_entity_poly.pdbx_seq_one_letter_code
_entity_poly.pdbx_strand_id
1 'polypeptide(L)'
;MARVLIVGAGVTGSLCAALLRRQTSGPLYLAVWDKAEDSGAEVYFRHRVTQINLRNDKWEVSKQTGSPEQFDLIVLTMPVPQILQLQGDITNLISECQRQQLEAVSYSSRYALGLFYEAGTNIDVPWAGQYITSNPCIRFISIDNKKRNIESSEIGPSLVIHTTVPFGITYLEHSIEDVQELIFQQLENILPGLPQPIATKCQKWRHSQGQLDIHIQKSELDPYVTLHMKIHSKWIKNLNMQGYKCCCQLSWPNDSASQTFPCMWRGWIYSVQL
;
A
#
# COMPACT_ATOMS: atom_id res chain seq x y z
N MET A 1 4.28 -12.87 28.20
CA MET A 1 3.64 -12.72 26.88
C MET A 1 4.41 -11.67 26.12
N ALA A 2 4.95 -12.00 24.94
CA ALA A 2 5.69 -11.01 24.13
C ALA A 2 4.70 -10.06 23.44
N ARG A 3 5.02 -8.77 23.38
CA ARG A 3 4.24 -7.71 22.72
C ARG A 3 4.96 -7.28 21.45
N VAL A 4 4.34 -7.48 20.31
CA VAL A 4 4.88 -7.09 18.99
C VAL A 4 3.96 -6.04 18.36
N LEU A 5 4.56 -4.95 17.90
CA LEU A 5 3.88 -3.92 17.12
C LEU A 5 4.29 -4.01 15.65
N ILE A 6 3.30 -4.01 14.76
CA ILE A 6 3.50 -3.78 13.32
C ILE A 6 2.93 -2.40 13.00
N VAL A 7 3.75 -1.55 12.38
CA VAL A 7 3.36 -0.20 11.96
C VAL A 7 3.23 -0.18 10.45
N GLY A 8 2.03 0.15 9.96
CA GLY A 8 1.65 0.08 8.55
C GLY A 8 0.85 -1.19 8.22
N ALA A 9 -0.18 -1.03 7.40
CA ALA A 9 -1.21 -2.05 7.11
C ALA A 9 -1.36 -2.35 5.62
N GLY A 10 -0.28 -2.18 4.85
CA GLY A 10 -0.23 -2.77 3.52
C GLY A 10 -0.34 -4.30 3.59
N VAL A 11 -0.45 -4.95 2.42
CA VAL A 11 -0.37 -6.42 2.29
C VAL A 11 0.84 -6.99 3.04
N THR A 12 1.96 -6.26 3.05
CA THR A 12 3.16 -6.58 3.82
C THR A 12 2.89 -6.69 5.32
N GLY A 13 2.23 -5.68 5.92
CA GLY A 13 1.92 -5.67 7.36
C GLY A 13 0.99 -6.83 7.75
N SER A 14 -0.08 -7.04 6.98
CA SER A 14 -1.02 -8.16 7.23
C SER A 14 -0.35 -9.53 7.07
N LEU A 15 0.50 -9.69 6.06
CA LEU A 15 1.25 -10.94 5.86
C LEU A 15 2.26 -11.17 6.99
N CYS A 16 3.00 -10.13 7.40
CA CYS A 16 3.90 -10.20 8.55
C CYS A 16 3.15 -10.62 9.81
N ALA A 17 1.97 -10.05 10.06
CA ALA A 17 1.12 -10.40 11.20
C ALA A 17 0.71 -11.88 11.18
N ALA A 18 0.20 -12.36 10.05
CA ALA A 18 -0.24 -13.74 9.88
C ALA A 18 0.92 -14.74 10.04
N LEU A 19 2.09 -14.44 9.49
CA LEU A 19 3.28 -15.29 9.59
C LEU A 19 3.82 -15.34 11.03
N LEU A 20 3.91 -14.19 11.72
CA LEU A 20 4.35 -14.12 13.11
C LEU A 20 3.43 -14.94 14.02
N ARG A 21 2.11 -14.83 13.82
CA ARG A 21 1.13 -15.65 14.55
C ARG A 21 1.34 -17.14 14.30
N ARG A 22 1.47 -17.55 13.04
CA ARG A 22 1.60 -18.96 12.66
C ARG A 22 2.89 -19.60 13.19
N GLN A 23 3.98 -18.84 13.26
CA GLN A 23 5.29 -19.38 13.62
C GLN A 23 5.62 -19.28 15.11
N THR A 24 4.86 -18.50 15.88
CA THR A 24 5.12 -18.34 17.31
C THR A 24 4.35 -19.41 18.10
N SER A 25 5.07 -20.31 18.77
CA SER A 25 4.47 -21.40 19.55
C SER A 25 3.97 -20.97 20.95
N GLY A 26 4.16 -19.71 21.34
CA GLY A 26 3.83 -19.18 22.68
C GLY A 26 2.86 -18.00 22.67
N PRO A 27 2.41 -17.53 23.86
CA PRO A 27 1.47 -16.42 23.96
C PRO A 27 2.09 -15.11 23.45
N LEU A 28 1.46 -14.58 22.39
CA LEU A 28 1.87 -13.39 21.65
C LEU A 28 0.74 -12.37 21.67
N TYR A 29 1.02 -11.15 22.11
CA TYR A 29 0.19 -9.98 21.86
C TYR A 29 0.70 -9.31 20.59
N LEU A 30 -0.15 -9.24 19.57
CA LEU A 30 0.19 -8.68 18.28
C LEU A 30 -0.76 -7.53 17.97
N ALA A 31 -0.21 -6.33 17.88
CA ALA A 31 -0.94 -5.14 17.48
C ALA A 31 -0.50 -4.69 16.09
N VAL A 32 -1.45 -4.34 15.25
CA VAL A 32 -1.21 -3.66 13.97
C VAL A 32 -1.78 -2.26 14.09
N TRP A 33 -0.93 -1.25 14.01
CA TRP A 33 -1.38 0.14 14.01
C TRP A 33 -1.41 0.64 12.57
N ASP A 34 -2.57 0.50 11.92
CA ASP A 34 -3.00 1.11 10.63
C ASP A 34 -4.30 0.40 10.13
N LYS A 35 -4.67 0.56 8.85
CA LYS A 35 -5.87 0.04 8.19
C LYS A 35 -5.82 -1.43 7.76
N ALA A 36 -5.57 -2.37 8.67
CA ALA A 36 -5.60 -3.80 8.34
C ALA A 36 -6.91 -4.44 8.80
N GLU A 37 -7.44 -5.38 8.03
CA GLU A 37 -8.42 -6.35 8.53
C GLU A 37 -7.90 -7.76 8.24
N ASP A 38 -8.31 -8.72 9.08
CA ASP A 38 -8.16 -10.16 8.83
C ASP A 38 -6.77 -10.82 9.06
N SER A 39 -6.00 -10.34 10.05
CA SER A 39 -4.71 -10.95 10.43
C SER A 39 -4.69 -11.70 11.78
N GLY A 40 -5.81 -11.72 12.51
CA GLY A 40 -5.85 -12.23 13.90
C GLY A 40 -5.01 -11.42 14.89
N ALA A 41 -4.55 -10.23 14.48
CA ALA A 41 -3.95 -9.20 15.32
C ALA A 41 -5.02 -8.22 15.79
N GLU A 42 -4.77 -7.54 16.92
CA GLU A 42 -5.59 -6.39 17.31
C GLU A 42 -5.20 -5.20 16.43
N VAL A 43 -6.15 -4.71 15.63
CA VAL A 43 -5.90 -3.62 14.70
C VAL A 43 -6.41 -2.31 15.29
N TYR A 44 -5.52 -1.33 15.36
CA TYR A 44 -5.83 0.01 15.86
C TYR A 44 -5.68 1.04 14.73
N PHE A 45 -6.80 1.60 14.30
CA PHE A 45 -6.82 2.68 13.32
C PHE A 45 -6.48 4.03 13.97
N ARG A 46 -6.03 5.00 13.17
CA ARG A 46 -5.71 6.37 13.61
C ARG A 46 -4.60 6.45 14.68
N HIS A 47 -3.80 5.40 14.84
CA HIS A 47 -2.61 5.36 15.70
C HIS A 47 -1.34 5.76 14.92
N ARG A 48 -1.22 7.03 14.55
CA ARG A 48 -0.03 7.52 13.84
C ARG A 48 1.17 7.56 14.78
N VAL A 49 2.17 6.72 14.50
CA VAL A 49 3.45 6.71 15.23
C VAL A 49 4.24 7.99 14.92
N THR A 50 4.80 8.60 15.95
CA THR A 50 5.61 9.83 15.85
C THR A 50 7.03 9.63 16.35
N GLN A 51 7.22 8.84 17.40
CA GLN A 51 8.53 8.62 18.03
C GLN A 51 8.70 7.18 18.50
N ILE A 52 9.93 6.67 18.44
CA ILE A 52 10.31 5.35 18.95
C ILE A 52 11.58 5.51 19.79
N ASN A 53 11.48 5.15 21.07
CA ASN A 53 12.57 5.23 22.05
C ASN A 53 12.86 3.88 22.69
N LEU A 54 14.09 3.68 23.16
CA LEU A 54 14.45 2.50 23.96
C LEU A 54 14.41 2.88 25.44
N ARG A 55 13.56 2.21 26.22
CA ARG A 55 13.38 2.45 27.65
C ARG A 55 13.31 1.11 28.38
N ASN A 56 14.21 0.89 29.35
CA ASN A 56 14.24 -0.34 30.16
C ASN A 56 14.18 -1.63 29.33
N ASP A 57 15.05 -1.74 28.32
CA ASP A 57 15.13 -2.86 27.37
C ASP A 57 13.84 -3.14 26.57
N LYS A 58 12.92 -2.16 26.49
CA LYS A 58 11.71 -2.22 25.68
C LYS A 58 11.58 -1.01 24.77
N TRP A 59 10.87 -1.20 23.67
CA TRP A 59 10.54 -0.11 22.77
C TRP A 59 9.33 0.64 23.28
N GLU A 60 9.49 1.92 23.56
CA GLU A 60 8.41 2.84 23.85
C GLU A 60 8.02 3.59 22.58
N VAL A 61 6.74 3.48 22.19
CA VAL A 61 6.21 4.02 20.94
C VAL A 61 5.21 5.12 21.25
N SER A 62 5.54 6.34 20.85
CA SER A 62 4.68 7.51 20.96
C SER A 62 3.77 7.62 19.73
N LYS A 63 2.51 7.98 19.99
CA LYS A 63 1.50 8.26 18.98
C LYS A 63 1.24 9.76 18.90
N GLN A 64 0.62 10.21 17.81
CA GLN A 64 0.18 11.60 17.67
C GLN A 64 -0.78 12.03 18.79
N THR A 65 -1.61 11.10 19.26
CA THR A 65 -2.57 11.31 20.36
C THR A 65 -2.52 10.13 21.33
N GLY A 66 -2.75 10.43 22.61
CA GLY A 66 -2.75 9.43 23.69
C GLY A 66 -1.36 9.17 24.28
N SER A 67 -1.31 8.25 25.25
CA SER A 67 -0.08 7.89 25.95
C SER A 67 0.80 6.95 25.11
N PRO A 68 2.14 6.98 25.30
CA PRO A 68 3.04 5.98 24.74
C PRO A 68 2.71 4.57 25.19
N GLU A 69 3.09 3.58 24.38
CA GLU A 69 2.93 2.16 24.71
C GLU A 69 4.24 1.41 24.53
N GLN A 70 4.44 0.35 25.32
CA GLN A 70 5.66 -0.45 25.29
C GLN A 70 5.48 -1.77 24.53
N PHE A 71 6.51 -2.14 23.78
CA PHE A 71 6.57 -3.35 22.97
C PHE A 71 7.95 -3.99 23.08
N ASP A 72 8.01 -5.32 22.98
CA ASP A 72 9.26 -6.08 22.98
C ASP A 72 9.89 -6.06 21.57
N LEU A 73 9.08 -5.99 20.50
CA LEU A 73 9.53 -5.86 19.12
C LEU A 73 8.65 -4.89 18.31
N ILE A 74 9.26 -4.24 17.33
CA ILE A 74 8.57 -3.37 16.36
C ILE A 74 8.97 -3.80 14.94
N VAL A 75 7.97 -3.89 14.04
CA VAL A 75 8.16 -4.07 12.61
C VAL A 75 7.56 -2.87 11.88
N LEU A 76 8.36 -2.18 11.07
CA LEU A 76 7.92 -1.02 10.29
C LEU A 76 7.68 -1.46 8.83
N THR A 77 6.46 -1.28 8.34
CA THR A 77 6.05 -1.63 6.96
C THR A 77 5.50 -0.43 6.17
N MET A 78 5.56 0.76 6.75
CA MET A 78 5.25 2.02 6.08
C MET A 78 6.35 2.43 5.08
N PRO A 79 6.06 3.28 4.08
CA PRO A 79 7.05 3.76 3.12
C PRO A 79 8.30 4.35 3.78
N VAL A 80 9.46 4.10 3.20
CA VAL A 80 10.77 4.52 3.75
C VAL A 80 10.84 6.01 4.12
N PRO A 81 10.34 6.97 3.30
CA PRO A 81 10.32 8.37 3.69
C PRO A 81 9.57 8.66 4.99
N GLN A 82 8.55 7.86 5.33
CA GLN A 82 7.81 7.99 6.60
C GLN A 82 8.59 7.39 7.77
N ILE A 83 9.37 6.33 7.54
CA ILE A 83 10.30 5.77 8.54
C ILE A 83 11.36 6.82 8.91
N LEU A 84 11.93 7.50 7.91
CA LEU A 84 12.95 8.52 8.12
C LEU A 84 12.42 9.79 8.83
N GLN A 85 11.10 9.97 8.89
CA GLN A 85 10.45 11.07 9.64
C GLN A 85 10.21 10.75 11.12
N LEU A 86 10.37 9.49 11.54
CA LEU A 86 10.24 9.12 12.95
C LEU A 86 11.34 9.77 13.79
N GLN A 87 10.96 10.22 14.99
CA GLN A 87 11.88 10.82 15.95
C GLN A 87 12.21 9.84 17.10
N GLY A 88 13.11 10.26 17.98
CA GLY A 88 13.54 9.47 19.14
C GLY A 88 14.78 8.64 18.86
N ASP A 89 15.07 7.70 19.75
CA ASP A 89 16.31 6.90 19.70
C ASP A 89 16.48 6.13 18.38
N ILE A 90 15.39 5.83 17.67
CA ILE A 90 15.42 5.19 16.34
C ILE A 90 16.31 5.91 15.33
N THR A 91 16.41 7.25 15.40
CA THR A 91 17.24 8.01 14.45
C THR A 91 18.72 7.70 14.61
N ASN A 92 19.15 7.30 15.82
CA ASN A 92 20.52 6.95 16.17
C ASN A 92 20.83 5.46 15.92
N LEU A 93 19.81 4.62 15.76
CA LEU A 93 19.96 3.19 15.44
C LEU A 93 20.25 2.95 13.96
N ILE A 94 19.91 3.92 13.11
CA ILE A 94 20.16 3.87 11.67
C ILE A 94 21.57 4.42 11.43
N SER A 95 22.49 3.57 11.01
CA SER A 95 23.84 4.02 10.66
C SER A 95 23.83 4.97 9.46
N GLU A 96 24.89 5.75 9.29
CA GLU A 96 25.01 6.66 8.14
C GLU A 96 24.88 5.95 6.79
N CYS A 97 25.51 4.78 6.65
CA CYS A 97 25.40 3.95 5.44
C CYS A 97 23.96 3.47 5.20
N GLN A 98 23.27 3.00 6.25
CA GLN A 98 21.87 2.60 6.15
C GLN A 98 20.97 3.78 5.79
N ARG A 99 21.23 4.96 6.36
CA ARG A 99 20.50 6.18 6.06
C ARG A 99 20.63 6.55 4.58
N GLN A 100 21.84 6.56 4.04
CA GLN A 100 22.08 6.83 2.61
C GLN A 100 21.33 5.84 1.70
N GLN A 101 21.33 4.55 2.05
CA GLN A 101 20.58 3.53 1.30
C GLN A 101 19.07 3.76 1.34
N LEU A 102 18.53 4.16 2.50
CA LEU A 102 17.11 4.45 2.68
C LEU A 102 16.68 5.73 1.95
N GLU A 103 17.53 6.77 1.97
CA GLU A 103 17.29 8.03 1.26
C GLU A 103 17.32 7.87 -0.26
N ALA A 104 18.05 6.87 -0.77
CA ALA A 104 18.03 6.51 -2.19
C ALA A 104 16.73 5.84 -2.65
N VAL A 105 15.85 5.42 -1.73
CA VAL A 105 14.57 4.79 -2.10
C VAL A 105 13.56 5.84 -2.55
N SER A 106 13.26 5.85 -3.84
CA SER A 106 12.28 6.75 -4.46
C SER A 106 10.94 6.05 -4.70
N TYR A 107 9.86 6.85 -4.73
CA TYR A 107 8.51 6.36 -5.00
C TYR A 107 7.85 7.23 -6.06
N SER A 108 7.11 6.60 -6.97
CA SER A 108 6.20 7.30 -7.87
C SER A 108 4.97 7.82 -7.11
N SER A 109 4.34 8.86 -7.67
CA SER A 109 3.08 9.43 -7.17
C SER A 109 1.96 9.24 -8.20
N ARG A 110 0.74 8.96 -7.73
CA ARG A 110 -0.47 8.82 -8.56
C ARG A 110 -1.71 9.29 -7.82
N TYR A 111 -2.76 9.61 -8.57
CA TYR A 111 -4.11 9.68 -8.06
C TYR A 111 -4.91 8.44 -8.50
N ALA A 112 -5.85 8.05 -7.65
CA ALA A 112 -6.91 7.10 -7.98
C ALA A 112 -8.26 7.78 -7.78
N LEU A 113 -9.16 7.66 -8.74
CA LEU A 113 -10.53 8.16 -8.65
C LEU A 113 -11.49 6.98 -8.74
N GLY A 114 -12.30 6.78 -7.70
CA GLY A 114 -13.42 5.85 -7.69
C GLY A 114 -14.72 6.59 -8.00
N LEU A 115 -15.49 6.07 -8.94
CA LEU A 115 -16.82 6.54 -9.30
C LEU A 115 -17.83 5.44 -9.00
N PHE A 116 -18.93 5.79 -8.33
CA PHE A 116 -19.99 4.87 -7.95
C PHE A 116 -21.30 5.30 -8.61
N TYR A 117 -22.02 4.34 -9.17
CA TYR A 117 -23.25 4.56 -9.90
C TYR A 117 -24.42 3.82 -9.25
N GLU A 118 -25.65 4.20 -9.60
CA GLU A 118 -26.85 3.49 -9.15
C GLU A 118 -26.97 2.11 -9.80
N ALA A 119 -27.68 1.23 -9.10
CA ALA A 119 -28.12 -0.05 -9.63
C ALA A 119 -28.87 0.14 -10.96
N GLY A 120 -28.62 -0.73 -11.94
CA GLY A 120 -29.19 -0.62 -13.28
C GLY A 120 -28.44 0.31 -14.24
N THR A 121 -27.46 1.09 -13.76
CA THR A 121 -26.55 1.83 -14.66
C THR A 121 -25.73 0.84 -15.50
N ASN A 122 -25.76 1.02 -16.82
CA ASN A 122 -24.95 0.20 -17.73
C ASN A 122 -23.72 0.99 -18.20
N ILE A 123 -22.53 0.39 -18.02
CA ILE A 123 -21.28 0.89 -18.60
C ILE A 123 -20.86 -0.09 -19.71
N ASP A 124 -21.20 0.30 -20.93
CA ASP A 124 -21.08 -0.53 -22.12
C ASP A 124 -19.67 -0.47 -22.71
N VAL A 125 -18.77 -1.24 -22.11
CA VAL A 125 -17.44 -1.50 -22.64
C VAL A 125 -17.14 -3.00 -22.58
N PRO A 126 -16.36 -3.53 -23.55
CA PRO A 126 -16.13 -4.97 -23.67
C PRO A 126 -15.10 -5.53 -22.67
N TRP A 127 -14.53 -4.68 -21.81
CA TRP A 127 -13.44 -5.04 -20.90
C TRP A 127 -13.79 -4.78 -19.44
N ALA A 128 -13.12 -5.48 -18.51
CA ALA A 128 -13.20 -5.22 -17.07
C ALA A 128 -12.10 -4.28 -16.57
N GLY A 129 -11.00 -4.16 -17.32
CA GLY A 129 -10.01 -3.11 -17.15
C GLY A 129 -9.21 -2.89 -18.43
N GLN A 130 -8.77 -1.65 -18.64
CA GLN A 130 -8.04 -1.23 -19.83
C GLN A 130 -6.88 -0.33 -19.44
N TYR A 131 -5.69 -0.64 -19.96
CA TYR A 131 -4.55 0.27 -19.92
C TYR A 131 -4.65 1.28 -21.06
N ILE A 132 -4.39 2.54 -20.74
CA ILE A 132 -4.38 3.66 -21.69
C ILE A 132 -2.96 4.20 -21.75
N THR A 133 -2.37 4.22 -22.94
CA THR A 133 -0.97 4.65 -23.16
C THR A 133 -0.87 6.02 -23.82
N SER A 134 -1.91 6.47 -24.52
CA SER A 134 -1.94 7.72 -25.29
C SER A 134 -2.45 8.93 -24.51
N ASN A 135 -3.11 8.73 -23.36
CA ASN A 135 -3.66 9.84 -22.56
C ASN A 135 -2.61 10.38 -21.57
N PRO A 136 -2.43 11.72 -21.45
CA PRO A 136 -1.43 12.31 -20.57
C PRO A 136 -1.77 12.18 -19.08
N CYS A 137 -3.06 12.05 -18.74
CA CYS A 137 -3.57 12.01 -17.37
C CYS A 137 -3.88 10.60 -16.90
N ILE A 138 -4.64 9.82 -17.67
CA ILE A 138 -5.20 8.52 -17.26
C ILE A 138 -4.34 7.38 -17.79
N ARG A 139 -3.89 6.48 -16.90
CA ARG A 139 -3.09 5.30 -17.27
C ARG A 139 -3.90 4.01 -17.34
N PHE A 140 -4.95 3.90 -16.52
CA PHE A 140 -5.73 2.68 -16.38
C PHE A 140 -7.13 2.99 -15.90
N ILE A 141 -8.12 2.28 -16.45
CA ILE A 141 -9.51 2.29 -16.00
C ILE A 141 -9.93 0.86 -15.72
N SER A 142 -10.69 0.63 -14.64
CA SER A 142 -11.31 -0.66 -14.33
C SER A 142 -12.77 -0.49 -13.99
N ILE A 143 -13.60 -1.37 -14.53
CA ILE A 143 -14.96 -1.62 -14.05
C ILE A 143 -14.85 -2.70 -12.99
N ASP A 144 -14.88 -2.27 -11.74
CA ASP A 144 -14.44 -3.09 -10.62
C ASP A 144 -15.41 -4.25 -10.33
N ASN A 145 -16.72 -4.06 -10.56
CA ASN A 145 -17.72 -5.14 -10.48
C ASN A 145 -17.42 -6.27 -11.48
N LYS A 146 -17.17 -5.92 -12.75
CA LYS A 146 -16.78 -6.88 -13.80
C LYS A 146 -15.49 -7.59 -13.44
N LYS A 147 -14.48 -6.84 -12.95
CA LYS A 147 -13.17 -7.39 -12.54
C LYS A 147 -13.31 -8.37 -11.36
N ARG A 148 -14.21 -8.10 -10.42
CA ARG A 148 -14.48 -8.98 -9.26
C ARG A 148 -15.47 -10.11 -9.55
N ASN A 149 -16.01 -10.17 -10.77
CA ASN A 149 -17.06 -11.11 -11.18
C ASN A 149 -18.30 -11.03 -10.27
N ILE A 150 -18.74 -9.81 -9.98
CA ILE A 150 -19.94 -9.52 -9.20
C ILE A 150 -21.09 -9.22 -10.16
N GLU A 151 -22.03 -10.14 -10.27
CA GLU A 151 -23.28 -9.98 -11.00
C GLU A 151 -24.42 -9.79 -10.00
N SER A 152 -24.88 -8.55 -9.83
CA SER A 152 -26.05 -8.23 -9.00
C SER A 152 -26.80 -7.06 -9.60
N SER A 153 -28.11 -7.19 -9.72
CA SER A 153 -29.01 -6.12 -10.14
C SER A 153 -29.25 -5.08 -9.03
N GLU A 154 -28.83 -5.36 -7.80
CA GLU A 154 -29.01 -4.47 -6.64
C GLU A 154 -27.80 -3.57 -6.40
N ILE A 155 -26.66 -3.88 -7.04
CA ILE A 155 -25.40 -3.16 -6.86
C ILE A 155 -25.05 -2.46 -8.17
N GLY A 156 -24.97 -1.14 -8.13
CA GLY A 156 -24.52 -0.36 -9.29
C GLY A 156 -23.04 -0.60 -9.63
N PRO A 157 -22.63 -0.31 -10.87
CA PRO A 157 -21.24 -0.44 -11.26
C PRO A 157 -20.37 0.57 -10.51
N SER A 158 -19.11 0.19 -10.32
CA SER A 158 -18.06 1.05 -9.79
C SER A 158 -16.89 1.08 -10.77
N LEU A 159 -16.37 2.28 -10.99
CA LEU A 159 -15.30 2.53 -11.95
C LEU A 159 -14.10 3.13 -11.22
N VAL A 160 -12.93 2.54 -11.41
CA VAL A 160 -11.67 2.97 -10.78
C VAL A 160 -10.72 3.45 -11.85
N ILE A 161 -10.31 4.71 -11.76
CA ILE A 161 -9.36 5.36 -12.67
C ILE A 161 -8.03 5.55 -11.94
N HIS A 162 -6.92 5.15 -12.54
CA HIS A 162 -5.58 5.48 -12.06
C HIS A 162 -4.88 6.44 -13.03
N THR A 163 -4.29 7.50 -12.49
CA THR A 163 -3.55 8.47 -13.29
C THR A 163 -2.16 7.95 -13.69
N THR A 164 -1.52 8.61 -14.65
CA THR A 164 -0.11 8.45 -14.99
C THR A 164 0.78 8.94 -13.83
N VAL A 165 2.06 8.53 -13.83
CA VAL A 165 3.05 9.02 -12.87
C VAL A 165 3.37 10.50 -13.08
N PRO A 166 3.63 10.99 -14.32
CA PRO A 166 3.88 12.40 -14.54
C PRO A 166 2.75 13.29 -14.01
N PHE A 167 1.49 12.94 -14.31
CA PHE A 167 0.33 13.66 -13.78
C PHE A 167 0.30 13.65 -12.24
N GLY A 168 0.51 12.48 -11.62
CA GLY A 168 0.51 12.37 -10.15
C GLY A 168 1.60 13.19 -9.46
N ILE A 169 2.76 13.36 -10.09
CA ILE A 169 3.85 14.22 -9.58
C ILE A 169 3.49 15.69 -9.78
N THR A 170 3.05 16.08 -10.97
CA THR A 170 2.71 17.48 -11.30
C THR A 170 1.65 18.05 -10.37
N TYR A 171 0.63 17.27 -10.01
CA TYR A 171 -0.50 17.72 -9.21
C TYR A 171 -0.46 17.27 -7.73
N LEU A 172 0.73 16.91 -7.22
CA LEU A 172 0.87 16.28 -5.91
C LEU A 172 0.42 17.19 -4.74
N GLU A 173 0.67 18.50 -4.86
CA GLU A 173 0.32 19.51 -3.86
C GLU A 173 -0.97 20.27 -4.17
N HIS A 174 -1.65 19.92 -5.27
CA HIS A 174 -2.96 20.51 -5.60
C HIS A 174 -4.08 19.95 -4.70
N SER A 175 -5.20 20.67 -4.65
CA SER A 175 -6.41 20.22 -3.96
C SER A 175 -6.97 18.96 -4.61
N ILE A 176 -7.69 18.14 -3.83
CA ILE A 176 -8.25 16.89 -4.34
C ILE A 176 -9.37 17.19 -5.33
N GLU A 177 -10.10 18.28 -5.10
CA GLU A 177 -11.22 18.79 -5.87
C GLU A 177 -10.76 19.21 -7.27
N ASP A 178 -9.73 20.06 -7.37
CA ASP A 178 -9.20 20.52 -8.67
C ASP A 178 -8.67 19.32 -9.49
N VAL A 179 -7.97 18.40 -8.83
CA VAL A 179 -7.43 17.21 -9.51
C VAL A 179 -8.53 16.27 -9.96
N GLN A 180 -9.59 16.11 -9.17
CA GLN A 180 -10.74 15.30 -9.54
C GLN A 180 -11.41 15.85 -10.81
N GLU A 181 -11.61 17.16 -10.91
CA GLU A 181 -12.18 17.80 -12.11
C GLU A 181 -11.32 17.57 -13.36
N LEU A 182 -9.99 17.70 -13.24
CA LEU A 182 -9.07 17.41 -14.34
C LEU A 182 -9.15 15.95 -14.80
N ILE A 183 -9.27 14.99 -13.87
CA ILE A 183 -9.44 13.58 -14.20
C ILE A 183 -10.79 13.36 -14.90
N PHE A 184 -11.88 13.99 -14.45
CA PHE A 184 -13.19 13.90 -15.10
C PHE A 184 -13.16 14.40 -16.55
N GLN A 185 -12.54 15.55 -16.80
CA GLN A 185 -12.40 16.09 -18.16
C GLN A 185 -11.65 15.12 -19.09
N GLN A 186 -10.62 14.45 -18.56
CA GLN A 186 -9.87 13.46 -19.32
C GLN A 186 -10.62 12.14 -19.50
N LEU A 187 -11.48 11.78 -18.54
CA LEU A 187 -12.31 10.58 -18.62
C LEU A 187 -13.37 10.72 -19.72
N GLU A 188 -14.02 11.88 -19.84
CA GLU A 188 -15.04 12.14 -20.88
C GLU A 188 -14.47 11.95 -22.29
N ASN A 189 -13.20 12.28 -22.51
CA ASN A 189 -12.53 12.06 -23.80
C ASN A 189 -12.29 10.56 -24.12
N ILE A 190 -12.27 9.70 -23.11
CA ILE A 190 -11.98 8.26 -23.24
C ILE A 190 -13.28 7.44 -23.26
N LEU A 191 -14.22 7.79 -22.38
CA LEU A 191 -15.53 7.16 -22.23
C LEU A 191 -16.60 8.27 -22.26
N PRO A 192 -16.95 8.77 -23.46
CA PRO A 192 -17.92 9.85 -23.59
C PRO A 192 -19.33 9.38 -23.21
N GLY A 193 -20.12 10.29 -22.64
CA GLY A 193 -21.53 10.04 -22.32
C GLY A 193 -21.73 9.15 -21.09
N LEU A 194 -20.74 9.04 -20.20
CA LEU A 194 -20.95 8.41 -18.90
C LEU A 194 -22.00 9.21 -18.10
N PRO A 195 -22.94 8.53 -17.41
CA PRO A 195 -23.89 9.22 -16.54
C PRO A 195 -23.16 9.90 -15.38
N GLN A 196 -23.86 10.79 -14.67
CA GLN A 196 -23.30 11.39 -13.47
C GLN A 196 -23.20 10.32 -12.35
N PRO A 197 -22.04 10.15 -11.70
CA PRO A 197 -21.91 9.23 -10.58
C PRO A 197 -22.65 9.78 -9.34
N ILE A 198 -23.22 8.89 -8.53
CA ILE A 198 -23.89 9.25 -7.27
C ILE A 198 -22.91 9.51 -6.13
N ALA A 199 -21.70 8.98 -6.24
CA ALA A 199 -20.62 9.25 -5.30
C ALA A 199 -19.27 9.17 -5.99
N THR A 200 -18.31 9.93 -5.48
CA THR A 200 -16.92 9.90 -5.92
C THR A 200 -15.98 9.74 -4.74
N LYS A 201 -14.83 9.10 -4.98
CA LYS A 201 -13.74 9.01 -4.02
C LYS A 201 -12.41 9.23 -4.73
N CYS A 202 -11.85 10.42 -4.57
CA CYS A 202 -10.51 10.72 -5.05
C CYS A 202 -9.47 10.45 -3.95
N GLN A 203 -8.42 9.70 -4.27
CA GLN A 203 -7.36 9.29 -3.37
C GLN A 203 -5.99 9.64 -3.95
N LYS A 204 -5.22 10.44 -3.19
CA LYS A 204 -3.81 10.73 -3.48
C LYS A 204 -2.91 9.63 -2.93
N TRP A 205 -2.03 9.09 -3.78
CA TRP A 205 -0.97 8.16 -3.41
C TRP A 205 0.40 8.83 -3.59
N ARG A 206 0.88 9.52 -2.55
CA ARG A 206 2.21 10.16 -2.55
C ARG A 206 3.36 9.14 -2.67
N HIS A 207 3.17 7.97 -2.10
CA HIS A 207 4.10 6.84 -2.22
C HIS A 207 3.34 5.66 -2.83
N SER A 208 3.19 5.68 -4.16
CA SER A 208 2.38 4.68 -4.88
C SER A 208 3.15 3.38 -5.13
N GLN A 209 4.31 3.47 -5.79
CA GLN A 209 5.15 2.32 -6.14
C GLN A 209 6.62 2.72 -5.98
N GLY A 210 7.44 1.84 -5.38
CA GLY A 210 8.89 2.04 -5.31
C GLY A 210 9.50 2.05 -6.72
N GLN A 211 10.34 3.03 -7.00
CA GLN A 211 11.10 3.10 -8.24
C GLN A 211 12.46 2.43 -7.99
N LEU A 212 12.80 1.42 -8.80
CA LEU A 212 14.16 0.89 -8.84
C LEU A 212 14.95 1.75 -9.82
N ASP A 213 15.82 2.62 -9.31
CA ASP A 213 16.86 3.19 -10.14
C ASP A 213 17.90 2.11 -10.42
N ILE A 214 18.00 1.69 -11.69
CA ILE A 214 18.88 0.60 -12.17
C ILE A 214 20.39 0.94 -12.03
N HIS A 215 20.72 2.09 -11.44
CA HIS A 215 22.11 2.53 -11.24
C HIS A 215 22.78 2.02 -9.96
N ILE A 216 22.14 1.15 -9.18
CA ILE A 216 22.88 0.44 -8.14
C ILE A 216 23.79 -0.58 -8.83
N GLN A 217 25.05 -0.19 -9.02
CA GLN A 217 26.12 -1.11 -9.38
C GLN A 217 25.98 -2.35 -8.49
N LYS A 218 26.16 -3.50 -9.13
CA LYS A 218 26.08 -4.85 -8.58
C LYS A 218 27.22 -5.08 -7.56
N SER A 219 27.35 -4.23 -6.55
CA SER A 219 28.12 -4.49 -5.34
C SER A 219 27.21 -5.32 -4.45
N GLU A 220 27.43 -6.64 -4.43
CA GLU A 220 26.97 -7.60 -3.41
C GLU A 220 25.89 -7.06 -2.45
N LEU A 221 24.71 -6.79 -3.00
CA LEU A 221 23.54 -6.44 -2.23
C LEU A 221 23.05 -7.75 -1.63
N ASP A 222 23.32 -7.93 -0.35
CA ASP A 222 22.55 -8.87 0.46
C ASP A 222 21.05 -8.50 0.23
N PRO A 223 20.21 -9.39 -0.33
CA PRO A 223 18.87 -9.05 -0.81
C PRO A 223 17.86 -8.69 0.30
N TYR A 224 18.36 -8.36 1.49
CA TYR A 224 17.63 -8.02 2.70
C TYR A 224 18.07 -6.66 3.24
N VAL A 225 17.85 -5.57 2.49
CA VAL A 225 17.64 -4.26 3.14
C VAL A 225 16.20 -4.24 3.71
N THR A 226 15.91 -5.23 4.56
CA THR A 226 14.95 -5.07 5.65
C THR A 226 15.73 -4.31 6.71
N LEU A 227 15.22 -3.17 7.16
CA LEU A 227 15.80 -2.42 8.27
C LEU A 227 16.04 -3.40 9.44
N HIS A 228 17.28 -3.85 9.58
CA HIS A 228 17.73 -4.72 10.65
C HIS A 228 17.86 -3.85 11.92
N MET A 229 16.73 -3.40 12.47
CA MET A 229 16.68 -3.10 13.90
C MET A 229 16.92 -4.43 14.61
N LYS A 230 18.15 -4.62 15.10
CA LYS A 230 18.67 -5.83 15.77
C LYS A 230 17.58 -6.72 16.37
N ILE A 231 17.14 -7.70 15.59
CA ILE A 231 16.35 -8.82 16.08
C ILE A 231 17.33 -9.75 16.80
N HIS A 232 17.14 -9.91 18.10
CA HIS A 232 17.99 -10.78 18.92
C HIS A 232 17.98 -12.21 18.35
N SER A 233 19.15 -12.68 17.97
CA SER A 233 19.43 -13.73 16.97
C SER A 233 19.30 -15.17 17.48
N LYS A 234 18.11 -15.56 17.98
CA LYS A 234 17.83 -16.98 18.30
C LYS A 234 16.62 -17.60 17.60
N TRP A 235 15.74 -16.80 16.97
CA TRP A 235 14.48 -17.30 16.40
C TRP A 235 14.42 -17.30 14.86
N ILE A 236 15.23 -16.49 14.18
CA ILE A 236 15.17 -16.30 12.72
C ILE A 236 16.35 -17.02 12.03
N LYS A 237 16.46 -18.33 12.21
CA LYS A 237 17.28 -19.18 11.31
C LYS A 237 16.44 -20.13 10.46
N ASN A 238 15.14 -20.22 10.71
CA ASN A 238 14.24 -21.17 10.04
C ASN A 238 13.20 -20.52 9.10
N LEU A 239 13.27 -19.20 8.90
CA LEU A 239 12.37 -18.47 8.00
C LEU A 239 12.88 -18.54 6.55
N ASN A 240 12.69 -19.70 5.91
CA ASN A 240 12.98 -19.88 4.49
C ASN A 240 11.88 -19.22 3.64
N MET A 241 11.95 -17.90 3.45
CA MET A 241 11.04 -17.14 2.58
C MET A 241 11.42 -17.27 1.10
N GLN A 242 11.23 -18.46 0.51
CA GLN A 242 11.48 -18.70 -0.93
C GLN A 242 10.20 -18.61 -1.81
N GLY A 243 9.05 -18.23 -1.25
CA GLY A 243 7.76 -18.49 -1.92
C GLY A 243 7.04 -17.32 -2.62
N TYR A 244 7.38 -16.06 -2.39
CA TYR A 244 6.46 -14.97 -2.73
C TYR A 244 7.15 -13.81 -3.46
N LYS A 245 6.99 -13.80 -4.79
CA LYS A 245 7.35 -12.65 -5.63
C LYS A 245 6.53 -11.44 -5.20
N CYS A 246 7.22 -10.46 -4.63
CA CYS A 246 6.71 -9.10 -4.46
C CYS A 246 6.32 -8.53 -5.84
N CYS A 247 5.34 -7.64 -5.88
CA CYS A 247 4.73 -7.05 -7.09
C CYS A 247 5.73 -6.33 -8.04
N CYS A 248 7.02 -6.30 -7.70
CA CYS A 248 8.12 -5.75 -8.49
C CYS A 248 8.65 -6.69 -9.60
N GLN A 249 8.18 -7.95 -9.68
CA GLN A 249 8.57 -8.89 -10.74
C GLN A 249 7.38 -9.35 -11.59
N LEU A 250 6.72 -8.41 -12.26
CA LEU A 250 5.98 -8.75 -13.48
C LEU A 250 6.86 -8.33 -14.66
N SER A 251 7.63 -9.29 -15.17
CA SER A 251 8.23 -9.21 -16.49
C SER A 251 7.11 -9.01 -17.52
N TRP A 252 7.27 -7.99 -18.37
CA TRP A 252 6.43 -7.72 -19.52
C TRP A 252 6.19 -9.00 -20.33
N PRO A 253 4.94 -9.45 -20.56
CA PRO A 253 4.67 -10.40 -21.61
C PRO A 253 4.66 -9.64 -22.94
N ASN A 254 5.56 -10.03 -23.84
CA ASN A 254 5.32 -9.85 -25.28
C ASN A 254 4.01 -10.54 -25.66
N ASP A 255 3.41 -10.01 -26.73
CA ASP A 255 2.10 -10.31 -27.27
C ASP A 255 1.59 -11.77 -27.16
N SER A 256 0.27 -11.82 -27.04
CA SER A 256 -0.65 -12.94 -27.28
C SER A 256 -0.97 -13.89 -26.11
N ALA A 257 -2.28 -14.17 -26.02
CA ALA A 257 -2.98 -15.18 -25.24
C ALA A 257 -3.28 -14.92 -23.74
N SER A 258 -4.59 -14.82 -23.48
CA SER A 258 -5.34 -15.16 -22.26
C SER A 258 -4.52 -15.66 -21.07
N GLN A 259 -4.39 -14.85 -20.01
CA GLN A 259 -3.96 -15.34 -18.70
C GLN A 259 -4.76 -14.72 -17.55
N THR A 260 -5.17 -15.63 -16.68
CA THR A 260 -5.89 -15.48 -15.41
C THR A 260 -5.18 -14.54 -14.43
N PHE A 261 -5.92 -13.60 -13.84
CA PHE A 261 -5.41 -12.61 -12.88
C PHE A 261 -5.29 -13.19 -11.46
N PRO A 262 -4.17 -12.98 -10.75
CA PRO A 262 -4.03 -13.35 -9.34
C PRO A 262 -4.81 -12.44 -8.38
N CYS A 263 -5.34 -13.07 -7.33
CA CYS A 263 -6.46 -12.67 -6.47
C CYS A 263 -6.21 -11.59 -5.39
N MET A 264 -5.23 -10.67 -5.51
CA MET A 264 -4.82 -9.82 -4.37
C MET A 264 -5.53 -8.46 -4.19
N TRP A 265 -6.52 -8.12 -5.02
CA TRP A 265 -7.23 -6.83 -4.92
C TRP A 265 -8.61 -6.90 -4.25
N ARG A 266 -8.96 -8.03 -3.60
CA ARG A 266 -10.30 -8.23 -3.01
C ARG A 266 -10.60 -7.34 -1.79
N GLY A 267 -9.59 -6.84 -1.07
CA GLY A 267 -9.80 -6.22 0.26
C GLY A 267 -9.93 -4.70 0.34
N TRP A 268 -9.55 -3.92 -0.68
CA TRP A 268 -9.37 -2.47 -0.51
C TRP A 268 -10.64 -1.61 -0.72
N ILE A 269 -11.69 -2.16 -1.31
CA ILE A 269 -12.96 -1.44 -1.56
C ILE A 269 -13.97 -1.66 -0.42
N TYR A 270 -13.80 -2.70 0.42
CA TYR A 270 -14.73 -3.00 1.51
C TYR A 270 -14.71 -1.95 2.64
N SER A 271 -13.61 -1.23 2.87
CA SER A 271 -13.58 -0.17 3.91
C SER A 271 -14.25 1.16 3.50
N VAL A 272 -15.03 1.19 2.41
CA VAL A 272 -15.74 2.41 1.95
C VAL A 272 -17.25 2.17 1.75
N GLN A 273 -17.78 1.03 2.22
CA GLN A 273 -19.23 0.86 2.37
C GLN A 273 -19.59 0.79 3.87
N LEU A 274 -20.35 1.81 4.29
CA LEU A 274 -20.90 2.14 5.61
C LEU A 274 -19.93 2.78 6.62
#